data_AF-A0AAU9CT28-F1
#
_entry.id   AF-A0AAU9CT28-F1
#
_cell.length_a   1.000
_cell.length_b   1.000
_cell.length_c   1.000
_cell.angle_alpha   90.00
_cell.angle_beta   90.00
_cell.angle_gamma   90.00
#
_symmetry.space_group_name_H-M   'P 1'
#
loop_
_entity.id
_entity.type
_entity.pdbx_description
1 polymer ?
#
loop_
_entity_poly.entity_id
_entity_poly.type
_entity_poly.pdbx_seq_one_letter_code
_entity_poly.pdbx_strand_id
1 'polypeptide(L)'
;MRRQLLTVTLTLALTRPAAAFDIAFDYTYGDSFFDASIQNILDSAAAVYESRITDTLADTSGLSASIANPSDPNQQVTVQASPADTLTIYLGARDLGSGTLGLGGPVWFEGDNLPRTVSDSEFEPAFGTITFNNAFNNWYIDPDPSTTESFSGYDFYSVALHEIGHVMGIGSAPSWDAQIQNGTFTGPAATAANNGAAPNVTSDGGHWAEGTQSTVNGQPQEAAMDPTIGNGQRKQLTDLDWAALDDIGWDVQSNSVSPNS
;
A
#
# COMPACT_ATOMS: atom_id res chain seq x y z
N MET A 1 30.06 49.04 -4.03
CA MET A 1 28.74 48.69 -3.48
C MET A 1 28.30 47.38 -4.12
N ARG A 2 28.39 46.25 -3.39
CA ARG A 2 27.97 44.92 -3.89
C ARG A 2 26.46 44.78 -3.69
N ARG A 3 25.71 44.60 -4.78
CA ARG A 3 24.28 44.28 -4.73
C ARG A 3 24.15 42.77 -4.52
N GLN A 4 23.65 42.36 -3.36
CA GLN A 4 23.21 40.99 -3.12
C GLN A 4 21.83 40.82 -3.76
N LEU A 5 21.70 39.86 -4.68
CA LEU A 5 20.40 39.37 -5.13
C LEU A 5 19.90 38.38 -4.08
N LEU A 6 18.76 38.70 -3.45
CA LEU A 6 17.96 37.74 -2.72
C LEU A 6 17.18 36.91 -3.74
N THR A 7 17.49 35.62 -3.84
CA THR A 7 16.62 34.64 -4.51
C THR A 7 15.54 34.26 -3.51
N VAL A 8 14.30 34.66 -3.77
CA VAL A 8 13.14 34.18 -3.03
C VAL A 8 12.70 32.88 -3.68
N THR A 9 12.97 31.76 -3.03
CA THR A 9 12.42 30.46 -3.42
C THR A 9 10.98 30.42 -2.91
N LEU A 10 10.02 30.47 -3.82
CA LEU A 10 8.60 30.30 -3.49
C LEU A 10 8.30 28.80 -3.46
N THR A 11 8.25 28.21 -2.27
CA THR A 11 7.70 26.86 -2.07
C THR A 11 6.18 26.94 -2.23
N LEU A 12 5.68 26.41 -3.33
CA LEU A 12 4.24 26.23 -3.53
C LEU A 12 3.84 24.98 -2.74
N ALA A 13 3.37 25.15 -1.50
CA ALA A 13 2.67 24.09 -0.80
C ALA A 13 1.31 23.90 -1.50
N LEU A 14 1.16 22.82 -2.27
CA LEU A 14 -0.14 22.37 -2.73
C LEU A 14 -0.93 21.97 -1.49
N THR A 15 -1.86 22.81 -1.05
CA THR A 15 -2.84 22.43 -0.03
C THR A 15 -3.76 21.39 -0.65
N ARG A 16 -3.57 20.10 -0.31
CA ARG A 16 -4.58 19.06 -0.57
C ARG A 16 -5.88 19.50 0.13
N PRO A 17 -7.05 19.39 -0.52
CA PRO A 17 -8.31 19.65 0.16
C PRO A 17 -8.43 18.69 1.36
N ALA A 18 -8.78 19.21 2.53
CA ALA A 18 -8.79 18.51 3.81
C ALA A 18 -9.93 17.48 3.99
N ALA A 19 -10.30 16.77 2.92
CA ALA A 19 -11.41 15.81 2.88
C ALA A 19 -11.17 14.67 1.86
N ALA A 20 -9.92 14.39 1.53
CA ALA A 20 -9.55 13.30 0.63
C ALA A 20 -8.67 12.31 1.42
N PHE A 21 -8.88 11.02 1.19
CA PHE A 21 -8.06 9.95 1.74
C PHE A 21 -6.56 10.24 1.56
N ASP A 22 -5.81 10.18 2.66
CA ASP A 22 -4.39 10.51 2.75
C ASP A 22 -3.64 9.37 3.45
N ILE A 23 -2.53 8.91 2.87
CA ILE A 23 -1.63 7.97 3.51
C ILE A 23 -0.45 8.76 4.09
N ALA A 24 -0.38 8.82 5.41
CA ALA A 24 0.69 9.51 6.11
C ALA A 24 1.75 8.51 6.60
N PHE A 25 2.95 8.59 6.05
CA PHE A 25 4.07 7.78 6.54
C PHE A 25 4.71 8.41 7.79
N ASP A 26 4.81 7.61 8.85
CA ASP A 26 5.54 7.97 10.06
C ASP A 26 6.90 7.26 10.08
N TYR A 27 7.98 8.05 10.04
CA TYR A 27 9.36 7.57 9.99
C TYR A 27 10.03 7.46 11.36
N THR A 28 9.28 7.63 12.47
CA THR A 28 9.83 7.69 13.84
C THR A 28 10.68 6.46 14.19
N TYR A 29 10.35 5.30 13.61
CA TYR A 29 11.05 4.05 13.86
C TYR A 29 12.04 3.69 12.75
N GLY A 30 12.08 4.44 11.66
CA GLY A 30 13.03 4.25 10.57
C GLY A 30 14.46 4.65 10.94
N ASP A 31 15.44 4.10 10.23
CA ASP A 31 16.84 4.50 10.32
C ASP A 31 17.27 5.30 9.06
N SER A 32 18.57 5.38 8.78
CA SER A 32 19.11 6.06 7.60
C SER A 32 18.70 5.44 6.26
N PHE A 33 18.04 4.27 6.26
CA PHE A 33 17.47 3.65 5.05
C PHE A 33 16.44 4.56 4.38
N PHE A 34 15.63 5.28 5.16
CA PHE A 34 14.60 6.18 4.65
C PHE A 34 15.16 7.57 4.34
N ASP A 35 16.12 7.64 3.42
CA ASP A 35 16.59 8.92 2.89
C ASP A 35 15.53 9.60 2.01
N ALA A 36 15.82 10.81 1.54
CA ALA A 36 14.87 11.58 0.72
C ALA A 36 14.45 10.87 -0.58
N SER A 37 15.29 9.99 -1.14
CA SER A 37 14.94 9.25 -2.35
C SER A 37 13.90 8.17 -2.07
N ILE A 38 14.04 7.42 -0.97
CA ILE A 38 13.05 6.45 -0.53
C ILE A 38 11.75 7.12 -0.11
N GLN A 39 11.83 8.23 0.62
CA GLN A 39 10.65 9.01 1.02
C GLN A 39 9.83 9.45 -0.19
N ASN A 40 10.48 10.00 -1.23
CA ASN A 40 9.78 10.41 -2.46
C ASN A 40 9.12 9.23 -3.20
N ILE A 41 9.71 8.04 -3.17
CA ILE A 41 9.12 6.84 -3.79
C ILE A 41 7.92 6.34 -2.99
N LEU A 42 8.00 6.36 -1.66
CA LEU A 42 6.87 6.04 -0.79
C LEU A 42 5.71 7.00 -1.04
N ASP A 43 5.97 8.30 -1.11
CA ASP A 43 4.97 9.32 -1.47
C ASP A 43 4.36 9.05 -2.85
N SER A 44 5.18 8.61 -3.82
CA SER A 44 4.69 8.24 -5.15
C SER A 44 3.79 7.00 -5.12
N ALA A 45 4.13 6.00 -4.30
CA ALA A 45 3.31 4.79 -4.14
C ALA A 45 2.00 5.11 -3.41
N ALA A 46 2.03 5.90 -2.34
CA ALA A 46 0.83 6.38 -1.64
C ALA A 46 -0.09 7.16 -2.58
N ALA A 47 0.46 8.06 -3.39
CA ALA A 47 -0.31 8.86 -4.34
C ALA A 47 -1.13 8.02 -5.34
N VAL A 48 -0.70 6.78 -5.64
CA VAL A 48 -1.49 5.85 -6.48
C VAL A 48 -2.81 5.49 -5.80
N TYR A 49 -2.77 5.13 -4.52
CA TYR A 49 -3.96 4.83 -3.72
C TYR A 49 -4.81 6.07 -3.50
N GLU A 50 -4.21 7.17 -3.05
CA GLU A 50 -4.90 8.45 -2.79
C GLU A 50 -5.59 9.03 -4.03
N SER A 51 -5.13 8.67 -5.24
CA SER A 51 -5.76 9.13 -6.49
C SER A 51 -7.06 8.38 -6.84
N ARG A 52 -7.32 7.21 -6.23
CA ARG A 52 -8.45 6.35 -6.58
C ARG A 52 -9.34 5.97 -5.41
N ILE A 53 -8.86 6.02 -4.18
CA ILE A 53 -9.67 5.76 -3.00
C ILE A 53 -10.50 7.01 -2.68
N THR A 54 -11.81 6.83 -2.55
CA THR A 54 -12.77 7.93 -2.34
C THR A 54 -13.45 7.89 -0.98
N ASP A 55 -13.11 6.91 -0.15
CA ASP A 55 -13.56 6.80 1.22
C ASP A 55 -13.22 8.04 2.05
N THR A 56 -14.12 8.35 2.98
CA THR A 56 -13.85 9.26 4.09
C THR A 56 -13.52 8.42 5.32
N LEU A 57 -12.32 8.57 5.87
CA LEU A 57 -11.95 7.82 7.07
C LEU A 57 -12.46 8.54 8.30
N ALA A 58 -13.00 7.79 9.24
CA ALA A 58 -13.46 8.41 10.48
C ALA A 58 -12.28 8.90 11.31
N ASP A 59 -12.55 9.91 12.13
CA ASP A 59 -11.57 10.38 13.11
C ASP A 59 -11.27 9.28 14.13
N THR A 60 -10.05 8.76 14.06
CA THR A 60 -9.53 7.77 15.02
C THR A 60 -8.54 8.40 16.00
N SER A 61 -8.44 9.73 16.02
CA SER A 61 -7.58 10.48 16.94
C SER A 61 -7.78 10.01 18.38
N GLY A 62 -6.68 9.64 19.03
CA GLY A 62 -6.67 9.16 20.40
C GLY A 62 -6.75 7.65 20.56
N LEU A 63 -6.95 6.89 19.48
CA LEU A 63 -6.64 5.46 19.48
C LEU A 63 -5.13 5.25 19.55
N SER A 64 -4.72 4.22 20.28
CA SER A 64 -3.32 3.83 20.40
C SER A 64 -3.18 2.33 20.55
N ALA A 65 -2.10 1.78 20.01
CA ALA A 65 -1.75 0.37 20.17
C ALA A 65 -0.30 0.21 20.66
N SER A 66 -0.06 -0.87 21.39
CA SER A 66 1.29 -1.40 21.62
C SER A 66 1.62 -2.38 20.51
N ILE A 67 2.64 -2.07 19.71
CA ILE A 67 3.11 -2.92 18.62
C ILE A 67 4.57 -3.28 18.80
N ALA A 68 5.01 -4.35 18.13
CA ALA A 68 6.43 -4.57 17.91
C ALA A 68 7.00 -3.42 17.05
N ASN A 69 8.16 -2.90 17.41
CA ASN A 69 8.82 -1.82 16.68
C ASN A 69 9.12 -2.31 15.24
N PRO A 70 8.68 -1.59 14.20
CA PRO A 70 8.95 -1.93 12.81
C PRO A 70 10.45 -2.08 12.46
N SER A 71 11.38 -1.57 13.27
CA SER A 71 12.83 -1.78 13.10
C SER A 71 13.47 -2.73 14.11
N ASP A 72 12.77 -3.10 15.20
CA ASP A 72 13.25 -4.09 16.17
C ASP A 72 12.08 -4.87 16.78
N PRO A 73 11.78 -6.09 16.30
CA PRO A 73 10.62 -6.84 16.75
C PRO A 73 10.70 -7.27 18.24
N ASN A 74 11.87 -7.13 18.88
CA ASN A 74 12.04 -7.41 20.31
C ASN A 74 11.68 -6.21 21.20
N GLN A 75 11.48 -5.03 20.62
CA GLN A 75 11.08 -3.83 21.30
C GLN A 75 9.59 -3.56 21.07
N GLN A 76 8.84 -3.29 22.14
CA GLN A 76 7.46 -2.79 22.03
C GLN A 76 7.45 -1.26 22.02
N VAL A 77 6.64 -0.67 21.15
CA VAL A 77 6.43 0.77 21.02
C VAL A 77 4.95 1.08 20.98
N THR A 78 4.59 2.29 21.40
CA THR A 78 3.21 2.77 21.32
C THR A 78 3.04 3.64 20.10
N VAL A 79 2.05 3.32 19.29
CA VAL A 79 1.65 4.09 18.11
C VAL A 79 0.27 4.68 18.31
N GLN A 80 -0.03 5.75 17.59
CA GLN A 80 -1.30 6.47 17.66
C GLN A 80 -1.92 6.61 16.27
N ALA A 81 -3.24 6.56 16.19
CA ALA A 81 -3.92 6.87 14.93
C ALA A 81 -3.92 8.38 14.67
N SER A 82 -4.12 8.74 13.40
CA SER A 82 -4.21 10.13 12.94
C SER A 82 -5.66 10.64 12.90
N PRO A 83 -5.85 11.93 12.57
CA PRO A 83 -7.17 12.51 12.33
C PRO A 83 -7.98 11.79 11.23
N ALA A 84 -9.23 12.22 11.07
CA ALA A 84 -10.09 11.80 9.97
C ALA A 84 -9.39 11.90 8.61
N ASP A 85 -9.81 11.04 7.69
CA ASP A 85 -9.31 10.92 6.31
C ASP A 85 -7.81 10.55 6.18
N THR A 86 -7.12 10.20 7.27
CA THR A 86 -5.69 9.85 7.26
C THR A 86 -5.43 8.43 7.75
N LEU A 87 -4.85 7.59 6.88
CA LEU A 87 -4.27 6.30 7.24
C LEU A 87 -2.79 6.48 7.58
N THR A 88 -2.42 6.39 8.86
CA THR A 88 -1.01 6.44 9.26
C THR A 88 -0.33 5.09 9.11
N ILE A 89 0.81 5.07 8.43
CA ILE A 89 1.65 3.88 8.28
C ILE A 89 3.00 4.12 8.95
N TYR A 90 3.25 3.35 10.01
CA TYR A 90 4.51 3.41 10.75
C TYR A 90 5.59 2.58 10.05
N LEU A 91 6.66 3.25 9.65
CA LEU A 91 7.73 2.66 8.87
C LEU A 91 8.90 2.22 9.75
N GLY A 92 9.50 1.10 9.38
CA GLY A 92 10.79 0.67 9.90
C GLY A 92 11.58 -0.11 8.88
N ALA A 93 12.84 -0.36 9.20
CA ALA A 93 13.71 -1.16 8.36
C ALA A 93 14.62 -2.03 9.21
N ARG A 94 14.72 -3.30 8.83
CA ARG A 94 15.58 -4.29 9.50
C ARG A 94 15.88 -5.45 8.55
N ASP A 95 16.79 -6.32 8.95
CA ASP A 95 17.04 -7.58 8.24
C ASP A 95 15.80 -8.48 8.32
N LEU A 96 15.19 -8.79 7.17
CA LEU A 96 14.04 -9.71 7.04
C LEU A 96 14.46 -11.08 6.48
N GLY A 97 15.75 -11.36 6.40
CA GLY A 97 16.30 -12.55 5.75
C GLY A 97 16.34 -12.43 4.22
N SER A 98 16.50 -13.55 3.53
CA SER A 98 16.80 -13.58 2.09
C SER A 98 15.58 -13.64 1.17
N GLY A 99 14.38 -13.85 1.70
CA GLY A 99 13.16 -14.11 0.92
C GLY A 99 12.07 -13.05 1.06
N THR A 100 12.28 -12.05 1.90
CA THR A 100 11.28 -11.03 2.22
C THR A 100 11.87 -9.66 1.98
N LEU A 101 11.21 -8.86 1.15
CA LEU A 101 11.63 -7.51 0.77
C LEU A 101 10.91 -6.44 1.58
N GLY A 102 9.63 -6.66 1.84
CA GLY A 102 8.78 -5.86 2.71
C GLY A 102 7.90 -6.76 3.58
N LEU A 103 7.36 -6.17 4.65
CA LEU A 103 6.31 -6.77 5.47
C LEU A 103 5.37 -5.66 5.92
N GLY A 104 4.23 -5.56 5.26
CA GLY A 104 3.17 -4.61 5.51
C GLY A 104 1.93 -5.27 6.10
N GLY A 105 1.15 -4.48 6.83
CA GLY A 105 -0.15 -4.93 7.31
C GLY A 105 -0.81 -3.92 8.24
N PRO A 106 -2.13 -4.07 8.43
CA PRO A 106 -2.86 -3.29 9.43
C PRO A 106 -2.40 -3.65 10.84
N VAL A 107 -2.51 -2.70 11.76
CA VAL A 107 -2.28 -2.99 13.17
C VAL A 107 -3.58 -3.45 13.83
N TRP A 108 -3.54 -4.64 14.40
CA TRP A 108 -4.58 -5.18 15.28
C TRP A 108 -4.22 -4.90 16.74
N PHE A 109 -5.17 -4.44 17.53
CA PHE A 109 -4.95 -4.15 18.95
C PHE A 109 -6.15 -4.50 19.83
N GLU A 110 -5.90 -4.72 21.12
CA GLU A 110 -6.98 -4.99 22.07
C GLU A 110 -7.96 -3.83 22.13
N GLY A 111 -9.23 -4.10 21.85
CA GLY A 111 -10.28 -3.10 21.80
C GLY A 111 -10.54 -2.51 20.41
N ASP A 112 -9.84 -2.97 19.38
CA ASP A 112 -10.19 -2.73 17.98
C ASP A 112 -11.48 -3.48 17.59
N ASN A 113 -12.61 -2.95 18.09
CA ASN A 113 -13.96 -3.40 17.78
C ASN A 113 -14.64 -2.40 16.84
N LEU A 114 -13.87 -1.60 16.10
CA LEU A 114 -14.44 -0.71 15.10
C LEU A 114 -15.20 -1.60 14.11
N PRO A 115 -16.52 -1.41 13.91
CA PRO A 115 -17.33 -2.32 13.11
C PRO A 115 -16.75 -2.55 11.72
N ARG A 116 -16.09 -1.54 11.17
CA ARG A 116 -15.38 -1.54 9.89
C ARG A 116 -14.05 -2.28 9.85
N THR A 117 -13.40 -2.61 10.96
CA THR A 117 -12.09 -3.30 10.92
C THR A 117 -12.25 -4.82 11.05
N VAL A 118 -13.39 -5.24 11.61
CA VAL A 118 -13.73 -6.64 11.90
C VAL A 118 -14.98 -7.11 11.14
N SER A 119 -15.42 -6.35 10.12
CA SER A 119 -16.54 -6.73 9.27
C SER A 119 -16.09 -7.67 8.15
N ASP A 120 -16.99 -8.57 7.75
CA ASP A 120 -16.80 -9.45 6.59
C ASP A 120 -17.01 -8.71 5.24
N SER A 121 -17.39 -7.43 5.25
CA SER A 121 -17.72 -6.65 4.05
C SER A 121 -17.20 -5.22 4.03
N GLU A 122 -16.49 -4.81 5.08
CA GLU A 122 -15.97 -3.45 5.24
C GLU A 122 -14.61 -3.54 5.89
N PHE A 123 -13.65 -2.72 5.44
CA PHE A 123 -12.30 -2.69 5.98
C PHE A 123 -11.69 -1.30 5.92
N GLU A 124 -11.56 -0.66 7.09
CA GLU A 124 -10.81 0.58 7.26
C GLU A 124 -9.95 0.46 8.53
N PRO A 125 -8.64 0.19 8.41
CA PRO A 125 -7.76 0.06 9.56
C PRO A 125 -7.46 1.44 10.16
N ALA A 126 -7.31 1.51 11.47
CA ALA A 126 -6.96 2.79 12.13
C ALA A 126 -5.53 3.26 11.76
N PHE A 127 -4.60 2.31 11.58
CA PHE A 127 -3.22 2.55 11.16
C PHE A 127 -2.55 1.23 10.75
N GLY A 128 -1.43 1.32 10.05
CA GLY A 128 -0.63 0.19 9.58
C GLY A 128 0.83 0.29 9.96
N THR A 129 1.56 -0.78 9.65
CA THR A 129 3.03 -0.79 9.71
C THR A 129 3.58 -1.34 8.42
N ILE A 130 4.72 -0.84 7.96
CA ILE A 130 5.53 -1.49 6.93
C ILE A 130 6.97 -1.57 7.40
N THR A 131 7.55 -2.76 7.29
CA THR A 131 8.99 -2.97 7.48
C THR A 131 9.64 -3.31 6.15
N PHE A 132 10.68 -2.57 5.75
CA PHE A 132 11.49 -2.91 4.57
C PHE A 132 12.81 -3.59 4.94
N ASN A 133 13.31 -4.45 4.06
CA ASN A 133 14.56 -5.15 4.26
C ASN A 133 15.78 -4.25 3.93
N ASN A 134 16.37 -3.62 4.96
CA ASN A 134 17.58 -2.80 4.79
C ASN A 134 18.88 -3.61 4.63
N ALA A 135 18.84 -4.93 4.88
CA ALA A 135 19.97 -5.82 4.61
C ALA A 135 20.01 -6.28 3.14
N PHE A 136 18.92 -6.10 2.40
CA PHE A 136 18.87 -6.41 0.97
C PHE A 136 19.61 -5.33 0.15
N ASN A 137 20.60 -5.74 -0.63
CA ASN A 137 21.56 -4.83 -1.27
C ASN A 137 21.31 -4.61 -2.78
N ASN A 138 20.23 -5.17 -3.32
CA ASN A 138 19.91 -5.12 -4.74
C ASN A 138 18.58 -4.38 -5.01
N TRP A 139 18.30 -3.35 -4.21
CA TRP A 139 17.17 -2.45 -4.44
C TRP A 139 17.42 -1.55 -5.65
N TYR A 140 16.40 -1.40 -6.49
CA TYR A 140 16.30 -0.35 -7.48
C TYR A 140 15.40 0.77 -6.94
N ILE A 141 15.99 1.95 -6.80
CA ILE A 141 15.35 3.16 -6.29
C ILE A 141 15.15 4.09 -7.49
N ASP A 142 13.93 4.06 -8.03
CA ASP A 142 13.57 4.84 -9.21
C ASP A 142 13.32 6.32 -8.84
N PRO A 143 14.09 7.27 -9.40
CA PRO A 143 13.82 8.69 -9.16
C PRO A 143 12.52 9.20 -9.81
N ASP A 144 11.92 8.47 -10.76
CA ASP A 144 10.67 8.83 -11.43
C ASP A 144 9.87 7.57 -11.84
N PRO A 145 9.02 7.03 -10.95
CA PRO A 145 8.27 5.80 -11.23
C PRO A 145 7.21 5.93 -12.33
N SER A 146 7.02 7.13 -12.90
CA SER A 146 6.11 7.36 -14.02
C SER A 146 6.73 7.00 -15.38
N THR A 147 8.05 6.87 -15.46
CA THR A 147 8.72 6.48 -16.70
C THR A 147 8.74 4.96 -16.89
N THR A 148 9.00 4.55 -18.12
CA THR A 148 9.22 3.15 -18.47
C THR A 148 10.65 2.99 -18.96
N GLU A 149 11.49 2.46 -18.09
CA GLU A 149 12.88 2.14 -18.37
C GLU A 149 13.19 0.68 -18.06
N SER A 150 14.28 0.19 -18.65
CA SER A 150 14.90 -1.05 -18.18
C SER A 150 15.88 -0.75 -17.06
N PHE A 151 15.82 -1.55 -16.00
CA PHE A 151 16.70 -1.44 -14.84
C PHE A 151 17.13 -2.82 -14.34
N SER A 152 18.05 -2.81 -13.39
CA SER A 152 18.43 -3.98 -12.60
C SER A 152 18.26 -3.65 -11.13
N GLY A 153 17.96 -4.66 -10.33
CA GLY A 153 17.51 -4.53 -8.96
C GLY A 153 16.05 -4.90 -8.84
N TYR A 154 15.63 -5.13 -7.60
CA TYR A 154 14.22 -5.31 -7.24
C TYR A 154 13.64 -3.93 -6.99
N ASP A 155 12.51 -3.65 -7.64
CA ASP A 155 11.95 -2.32 -7.65
C ASP A 155 11.29 -1.97 -6.31
N PHE A 156 11.84 -0.98 -5.60
CA PHE A 156 11.33 -0.56 -4.31
C PHE A 156 9.92 0.02 -4.41
N TYR A 157 9.63 0.76 -5.48
CA TYR A 157 8.29 1.31 -5.73
C TYR A 157 7.22 0.22 -5.81
N SER A 158 7.49 -0.85 -6.56
CA SER A 158 6.58 -2.00 -6.68
C SER A 158 6.35 -2.71 -5.35
N VAL A 159 7.41 -2.89 -4.55
CA VAL A 159 7.27 -3.48 -3.21
C VAL A 159 6.49 -2.55 -2.29
N ALA A 160 6.72 -1.23 -2.33
CA ALA A 160 5.95 -0.28 -1.54
C ALA A 160 4.45 -0.31 -1.89
N LEU A 161 4.10 -0.37 -3.17
CA LEU A 161 2.70 -0.57 -3.60
C LEU A 161 2.11 -1.85 -3.01
N HIS A 162 2.84 -2.96 -3.09
CA HIS A 162 2.43 -4.26 -2.57
C HIS A 162 2.16 -4.20 -1.05
N GLU A 163 3.12 -3.67 -0.28
CA GLU A 163 2.98 -3.61 1.18
C GLU A 163 1.86 -2.67 1.63
N ILE A 164 1.61 -1.56 0.91
CA ILE A 164 0.45 -0.70 1.17
C ILE A 164 -0.85 -1.49 0.90
N GLY A 165 -0.89 -2.34 -0.13
CA GLY A 165 -2.05 -3.18 -0.42
C GLY A 165 -2.38 -4.15 0.73
N HIS A 166 -1.35 -4.70 1.37
CA HIS A 166 -1.51 -5.48 2.60
C HIS A 166 -2.02 -4.64 3.77
N VAL A 167 -1.49 -3.42 3.97
CA VAL A 167 -2.01 -2.49 4.98
C VAL A 167 -3.49 -2.20 4.74
N MET A 168 -3.90 -2.03 3.48
CA MET A 168 -5.28 -1.80 3.07
C MET A 168 -6.14 -3.07 3.08
N GLY A 169 -5.62 -4.21 3.52
CA GLY A 169 -6.41 -5.38 3.88
C GLY A 169 -6.35 -6.55 2.90
N ILE A 170 -5.75 -6.39 1.72
CA ILE A 170 -5.56 -7.53 0.81
C ILE A 170 -4.67 -8.57 1.50
N GLY A 171 -5.16 -9.80 1.61
CA GLY A 171 -4.42 -10.90 2.23
C GLY A 171 -4.37 -10.90 3.75
N SER A 172 -5.01 -9.93 4.42
CA SER A 172 -4.91 -9.79 5.88
C SER A 172 -6.21 -9.41 6.59
N ALA A 173 -7.18 -8.80 5.88
CA ALA A 173 -8.42 -8.35 6.48
C ALA A 173 -9.47 -9.47 6.61
N PRO A 174 -10.33 -9.44 7.64
CA PRO A 174 -11.48 -10.34 7.74
C PRO A 174 -12.40 -10.28 6.52
N SER A 175 -12.61 -9.10 5.94
CA SER A 175 -13.40 -8.95 4.71
C SER A 175 -12.75 -9.59 3.49
N TRP A 176 -11.41 -9.68 3.42
CA TRP A 176 -10.71 -10.47 2.41
C TRP A 176 -10.92 -11.98 2.64
N ASP A 177 -10.69 -12.44 3.87
CA ASP A 177 -10.83 -13.85 4.25
C ASP A 177 -12.26 -14.37 4.01
N ALA A 178 -13.26 -13.51 4.27
CA ALA A 178 -14.67 -13.81 4.04
C ALA A 178 -14.98 -14.10 2.55
N GLN A 179 -14.19 -13.57 1.62
CA GLN A 179 -14.33 -13.84 0.19
C GLN A 179 -13.61 -15.12 -0.24
N ILE A 180 -12.75 -15.73 0.59
CA ILE A 180 -12.01 -16.94 0.21
C ILE A 180 -12.88 -18.19 0.40
N GLN A 181 -13.12 -18.90 -0.70
CA GLN A 181 -13.78 -20.19 -0.69
C GLN A 181 -12.99 -21.19 -1.54
N ASN A 182 -12.66 -22.35 -0.94
CA ASN A 182 -11.95 -23.45 -1.60
C ASN A 182 -10.66 -23.04 -2.35
N GLY A 183 -9.89 -22.08 -1.79
CA GLY A 183 -8.63 -21.61 -2.38
C GLY A 183 -8.78 -20.59 -3.51
N THR A 184 -9.97 -20.01 -3.66
CA THR A 184 -10.26 -18.92 -4.62
C THR A 184 -10.90 -17.74 -3.91
N PHE A 185 -10.62 -16.52 -4.37
CA PHE A 185 -11.27 -15.31 -3.89
C PHE A 185 -12.55 -15.07 -4.71
N THR A 186 -13.70 -15.05 -4.04
CA THR A 186 -15.04 -15.07 -4.66
C THR A 186 -15.73 -13.71 -4.68
N GLY A 187 -14.99 -12.64 -4.35
CA GLY A 187 -15.49 -11.28 -4.44
C GLY A 187 -16.02 -10.96 -5.85
N PRO A 188 -17.20 -10.32 -5.96
CA PRO A 188 -17.86 -10.10 -7.24
C PRO A 188 -17.07 -9.20 -8.20
N ALA A 189 -16.44 -8.14 -7.70
CA ALA A 189 -15.65 -7.22 -8.53
C ALA A 189 -14.39 -7.91 -9.07
N ALA A 190 -13.62 -8.57 -8.21
CA ALA A 190 -12.42 -9.32 -8.59
C ALA A 190 -12.73 -10.48 -9.54
N THR A 191 -13.84 -11.19 -9.31
CA THR A 191 -14.34 -12.22 -10.24
C THR A 191 -14.66 -11.63 -11.61
N ALA A 192 -15.32 -10.46 -11.67
CA ALA A 192 -15.62 -9.78 -12.92
C ALA A 192 -14.34 -9.31 -13.64
N ALA A 193 -13.39 -8.72 -12.91
CA ALA A 193 -12.09 -8.30 -13.42
C ALA A 193 -11.26 -9.49 -13.95
N ASN A 194 -11.42 -10.67 -13.36
CA ASN A 194 -10.78 -11.91 -13.80
C ASN A 194 -11.65 -12.72 -14.78
N ASN A 195 -12.26 -12.04 -15.76
CA ASN A 195 -13.03 -12.65 -16.84
C ASN A 195 -14.21 -13.53 -16.39
N GLY A 196 -14.82 -13.22 -15.24
CA GLY A 196 -15.94 -13.96 -14.68
C GLY A 196 -15.55 -15.23 -13.89
N ALA A 197 -14.26 -15.42 -13.60
CA ALA A 197 -13.76 -16.54 -12.81
C ALA A 197 -13.12 -16.04 -11.50
N ALA A 198 -13.44 -16.69 -10.38
CA ALA A 198 -12.79 -16.40 -9.10
C ALA A 198 -11.28 -16.67 -9.22
N PRO A 199 -10.39 -15.67 -8.99
CA PRO A 199 -8.94 -15.89 -9.01
C PRO A 199 -8.51 -16.84 -7.90
N ASN A 200 -7.47 -17.64 -8.16
CA ASN A 200 -6.85 -18.47 -7.13
C ASN A 200 -6.04 -17.59 -6.18
N VAL A 201 -6.00 -17.99 -4.91
CA VAL A 201 -5.11 -17.40 -3.89
C VAL A 201 -4.04 -18.40 -3.49
N THR A 202 -2.99 -17.92 -2.83
CA THR A 202 -1.98 -18.79 -2.21
C THR A 202 -2.62 -19.68 -1.13
N SER A 203 -1.93 -20.76 -0.73
CA SER A 203 -2.47 -21.72 0.24
C SER A 203 -2.73 -21.14 1.63
N ASP A 204 -2.01 -20.09 2.00
CA ASP A 204 -2.21 -19.31 3.21
C ASP A 204 -3.26 -18.20 3.04
N GLY A 205 -3.76 -17.97 1.82
CA GLY A 205 -4.76 -16.96 1.50
C GLY A 205 -4.23 -15.53 1.42
N GLY A 206 -2.94 -15.30 1.67
CA GLY A 206 -2.36 -13.96 1.80
C GLY A 206 -2.13 -13.21 0.49
N HIS A 207 -2.17 -13.88 -0.66
CA HIS A 207 -1.84 -13.29 -1.96
C HIS A 207 -2.70 -13.89 -3.06
N TRP A 208 -2.69 -13.25 -4.23
CA TRP A 208 -3.02 -13.97 -5.46
C TRP A 208 -2.08 -15.15 -5.67
N ALA A 209 -2.55 -16.21 -6.33
CA ALA A 209 -1.67 -17.31 -6.70
C ALA A 209 -0.56 -16.82 -7.64
N GLU A 210 0.64 -17.36 -7.48
CA GLU A 210 1.81 -17.06 -8.31
C GLU A 210 1.48 -17.06 -9.82
N GLY A 211 1.88 -16.01 -10.53
CA GLY A 211 1.67 -15.86 -11.96
C GLY A 211 0.31 -15.25 -12.33
N THR A 212 -0.52 -14.85 -11.36
CA THR A 212 -1.86 -14.30 -11.64
C THR A 212 -1.75 -13.05 -12.52
N GLN A 213 -2.38 -13.08 -13.69
CA GLN A 213 -2.34 -11.99 -14.65
C GLN A 213 -3.61 -11.13 -14.57
N SER A 214 -3.46 -9.85 -14.81
CA SER A 214 -4.54 -8.89 -15.00
C SER A 214 -4.05 -7.77 -15.93
N THR A 215 -4.65 -6.59 -15.86
CA THR A 215 -4.31 -5.44 -16.70
C THR A 215 -4.00 -4.18 -15.91
N VAL A 216 -3.08 -3.38 -16.44
CA VAL A 216 -2.83 -1.99 -16.03
C VAL A 216 -3.12 -1.13 -17.24
N ASN A 217 -4.14 -0.27 -17.18
CA ASN A 217 -4.57 0.54 -18.33
C ASN A 217 -4.84 -0.33 -19.59
N GLY A 218 -5.42 -1.51 -19.40
CA GLY A 218 -5.69 -2.48 -20.46
C GLY A 218 -4.47 -3.24 -21.00
N GLN A 219 -3.26 -3.01 -20.47
CA GLN A 219 -2.06 -3.77 -20.84
C GLN A 219 -1.82 -4.92 -19.85
N PRO A 220 -1.52 -6.14 -20.32
CA PRO A 220 -1.28 -7.28 -19.43
C PRO A 220 -0.09 -7.06 -18.49
N GLN A 221 -0.28 -7.37 -17.22
CA GLN A 221 0.77 -7.44 -16.20
C GLN A 221 0.37 -8.51 -15.17
N GLU A 222 1.38 -9.13 -14.56
CA GLU A 222 1.15 -9.88 -13.33
C GLU A 222 0.60 -8.95 -12.24
N ALA A 223 -0.35 -9.46 -11.45
CA ALA A 223 -0.97 -8.72 -10.37
C ALA A 223 0.08 -8.22 -9.38
N ALA A 224 -0.14 -7.03 -8.82
CA ALA A 224 0.78 -6.47 -7.85
C ALA A 224 0.76 -7.25 -6.53
N MET A 225 -0.41 -7.78 -6.14
CA MET A 225 -0.59 -8.57 -4.91
C MET A 225 -0.29 -10.07 -5.10
N ASP A 226 0.45 -10.41 -6.14
CA ASP A 226 1.13 -11.70 -6.32
C ASP A 226 2.38 -11.76 -5.40
N PRO A 227 2.74 -12.93 -4.83
CA PRO A 227 3.73 -13.02 -3.75
C PRO A 227 5.18 -12.82 -4.19
N THR A 228 5.47 -12.69 -5.48
CA THR A 228 6.85 -12.53 -5.96
C THR A 228 7.04 -11.30 -6.82
N ILE A 229 8.30 -10.91 -6.97
CA ILE A 229 8.74 -9.90 -7.93
C ILE A 229 10.12 -10.32 -8.43
N GLY A 230 10.38 -10.14 -9.72
CA GLY A 230 11.64 -10.46 -10.36
C GLY A 230 12.61 -9.29 -10.38
N ASN A 231 13.90 -9.62 -10.53
CA ASN A 231 14.93 -8.63 -10.83
C ASN A 231 14.62 -7.89 -12.15
N GLY A 232 14.63 -6.56 -12.13
CA GLY A 232 14.31 -5.73 -13.30
C GLY A 232 12.83 -5.67 -13.65
N GLN A 233 11.94 -6.11 -12.75
CA GLN A 233 10.49 -6.06 -12.94
C GLN A 233 9.89 -4.87 -12.19
N ARG A 234 8.99 -4.15 -12.86
CA ARG A 234 8.07 -3.15 -12.28
C ARG A 234 6.68 -3.77 -12.26
N LYS A 235 6.00 -3.70 -11.12
CA LYS A 235 4.57 -4.04 -10.95
C LYS A 235 3.81 -2.79 -10.52
N GLN A 236 2.74 -2.48 -11.23
CA GLN A 236 1.72 -1.49 -10.84
C GLN A 236 0.46 -2.23 -10.36
N LEU A 237 -0.39 -1.57 -9.56
CA LEU A 237 -1.69 -2.14 -9.19
C LEU A 237 -2.53 -2.40 -10.44
N THR A 238 -2.90 -3.65 -10.64
CA THR A 238 -3.73 -4.10 -11.76
C THR A 238 -5.20 -3.91 -11.46
N ASP A 239 -6.04 -3.99 -12.49
CA ASP A 239 -7.50 -3.94 -12.36
C ASP A 239 -8.03 -5.02 -11.40
N LEU A 240 -7.31 -6.14 -11.24
CA LEU A 240 -7.67 -7.18 -10.26
C LEU A 240 -7.38 -6.74 -8.82
N ASP A 241 -6.24 -6.07 -8.58
CA ASP A 241 -5.86 -5.58 -7.25
C ASP A 241 -6.85 -4.49 -6.79
N TRP A 242 -7.23 -3.58 -7.69
CA TRP A 242 -8.26 -2.56 -7.42
C TRP A 242 -9.63 -3.15 -7.15
N ALA A 243 -10.03 -4.17 -7.91
CA ALA A 243 -11.32 -4.83 -7.72
C ALA A 243 -11.37 -5.60 -6.40
N ALA A 244 -10.24 -6.14 -5.91
CA ALA A 244 -10.18 -6.70 -4.58
C ALA A 244 -10.35 -5.66 -3.47
N LEU A 245 -9.78 -4.46 -3.62
CA LEU A 245 -10.02 -3.37 -2.65
C LEU A 245 -11.51 -3.00 -2.56
N ASP A 246 -12.20 -2.94 -3.71
CA ASP A 246 -13.66 -2.74 -3.79
C ASP A 246 -14.44 -3.86 -3.08
N ASP A 247 -14.07 -5.13 -3.32
CA ASP A 247 -14.73 -6.28 -2.70
C ASP A 247 -14.53 -6.37 -1.17
N ILE A 248 -13.51 -5.72 -0.61
CA ILE A 248 -13.21 -5.76 0.83
C ILE A 248 -13.68 -4.52 1.59
N GLY A 249 -14.29 -3.53 0.91
CA GLY A 249 -14.97 -2.40 1.53
C GLY A 249 -14.59 -1.02 1.02
N TRP A 250 -13.47 -0.87 0.31
CA TRP A 250 -12.99 0.44 -0.14
C TRP A 250 -13.80 0.97 -1.33
N ASP A 251 -14.23 2.23 -1.28
CA ASP A 251 -14.82 2.93 -2.42
C ASP A 251 -13.72 3.31 -3.45
N VAL A 252 -13.52 2.44 -4.45
CA VAL A 252 -12.52 2.64 -5.52
C VAL A 252 -13.12 3.36 -6.73
N GLN A 253 -12.55 4.50 -7.10
CA GLN A 253 -12.91 5.20 -8.33
C GLN A 253 -12.60 4.33 -9.55
N SER A 254 -13.64 4.06 -10.35
CA SER A 254 -13.50 3.40 -11.64
C SER A 254 -12.66 4.25 -12.59
N ASN A 255 -11.77 3.62 -13.36
CA ASN A 255 -11.09 4.28 -14.47
C ASN A 255 -12.15 4.71 -15.49
N SER A 256 -12.61 5.96 -15.43
CA SER A 256 -13.56 6.48 -16.41
C SER A 256 -12.86 6.61 -17.75
N VAL A 257 -12.90 5.55 -18.55
CA VAL A 257 -12.74 5.70 -20.00
C VAL A 257 -13.98 6.44 -20.43
N SER A 258 -13.89 7.76 -20.62
CA SER A 258 -14.94 8.51 -21.29
C SER A 258 -15.23 7.78 -22.61
N PRO A 259 -16.46 7.27 -22.84
CA PRO A 259 -16.83 6.86 -24.17
C PRO A 259 -16.82 8.14 -24.98
N ASN A 260 -15.88 8.26 -25.91
CA ASN A 260 -15.90 9.34 -26.89
C ASN A 260 -17.32 9.42 -27.49
N SER A 261 -17.99 10.54 -27.23
CA SER A 261 -19.19 10.99 -27.95
C SER A 261 -18.85 11.33 -29.39
#